data_AF-A0A125YU37-F1
#
_entry.id   AF-A0A125YU37-F1
#
_cell.length_a   1.000
_cell.length_b   1.000
_cell.length_c   1.000
_cell.angle_alpha   90.00
_cell.angle_beta   90.00
_cell.angle_gamma   90.00
#
_symmetry.space_group_name_H-M   'P 1'
#
loop_
_entity.id
_entity.type
_entity.pdbx_description
1 polymer ?
#
loop_
_entity_poly.entity_id
_entity_poly.type
_entity_poly.pdbx_seq_one_letter_code
_entity_poly.pdbx_strand_id
1 'polypeptide(L)'
;MKKTRKKTHRAVRRCPKNSRRLYRDLQKQMRDDVLRSKWNNRESIQKNMAKFTLQDFEHRLADDEELLRPSEEKKLNEQQLIIINKLFAKFGDDCEKMSRDTKINVFQWTTGQCRRFLRQYTSKHVCSSAKEHLLPQLTMAPTPAHETLLQQHQAAAEKRKQQVEAHIQDQLRERVGKKIKKQKTDVGASMLSESGKFTEPTMKSKPKSATMAKPQLTQKSKIKSLR
;
A
#
# COMPACT_ATOMS: atom_id res chain seq x y z
N MET A 1 -44.06 -69.33 -19.84
CA MET A 1 -43.02 -69.00 -18.83
C MET A 1 -41.74 -68.53 -19.54
N LYS A 2 -41.24 -67.32 -19.26
CA LYS A 2 -40.00 -66.80 -19.88
C LYS A 2 -38.79 -67.46 -19.19
N LYS A 3 -37.96 -68.19 -19.95
CA LYS A 3 -36.72 -68.78 -19.44
C LYS A 3 -35.71 -67.65 -19.17
N THR A 4 -35.42 -67.37 -17.91
CA THR A 4 -34.41 -66.38 -17.51
C THR A 4 -33.01 -66.97 -17.73
N ARG A 5 -32.16 -66.24 -18.47
CA ARG A 5 -30.77 -66.61 -18.72
C ARG A 5 -30.00 -66.62 -17.39
N LYS A 6 -29.41 -67.76 -17.01
CA LYS A 6 -28.52 -67.85 -15.84
C LYS A 6 -27.31 -66.94 -16.05
N LYS A 7 -27.10 -65.98 -15.15
CA LYS A 7 -25.93 -65.09 -15.13
C LYS A 7 -24.69 -65.94 -14.82
N THR A 8 -23.77 -66.07 -15.77
CA THR A 8 -22.49 -66.73 -15.52
C THR A 8 -21.64 -65.81 -14.64
N HIS A 9 -21.32 -66.26 -13.43
CA HIS A 9 -20.48 -65.52 -12.50
C HIS A 9 -19.04 -65.56 -13.01
N ARG A 10 -18.56 -64.49 -13.67
CA ARG A 10 -17.14 -64.36 -14.01
C ARG A 10 -16.35 -64.15 -12.71
N ALA A 11 -15.32 -64.96 -12.50
CA ALA A 11 -14.40 -64.79 -11.38
C ALA A 11 -13.72 -63.42 -11.47
N VAL A 12 -13.97 -62.57 -10.47
CA VAL A 12 -13.34 -61.24 -10.37
C VAL A 12 -11.88 -61.44 -9.98
N ARG A 13 -10.96 -61.27 -10.93
CA ARG A 13 -9.52 -61.25 -10.64
C ARG A 13 -9.20 -60.05 -9.75
N ARG A 14 -8.77 -60.31 -8.50
CA ARG A 14 -8.27 -59.28 -7.58
C ARG A 14 -6.86 -58.88 -7.99
N CYS A 15 -6.71 -58.03 -9.00
CA CYS A 15 -5.43 -57.35 -9.20
C CYS A 15 -5.20 -56.40 -8.01
N PRO A 16 -4.03 -56.45 -7.33
CA PRO A 16 -3.73 -55.54 -6.25
C PRO A 16 -3.85 -54.09 -6.75
N LYS A 17 -4.49 -53.20 -5.98
CA LYS A 17 -4.75 -51.79 -6.37
C LYS A 17 -3.47 -51.04 -6.81
N ASN A 18 -2.30 -51.52 -6.39
CA ASN A 18 -1.01 -50.93 -6.72
C ASN A 18 -0.40 -51.38 -8.06
N SER A 19 -0.84 -52.51 -8.67
CA SER A 19 -0.29 -52.90 -9.99
C SER A 19 -0.80 -52.01 -11.13
N ARG A 20 -1.91 -51.29 -10.89
CA ARG A 20 -2.46 -50.28 -11.82
C ARG A 20 -1.96 -48.87 -11.55
N ARG A 21 -1.15 -48.63 -10.52
CA ARG A 21 -0.35 -47.40 -10.43
C ARG A 21 0.82 -47.56 -11.41
N LEU A 22 0.50 -47.63 -12.69
CA LEU A 22 1.44 -47.32 -13.77
C LEU A 22 2.16 -46.04 -13.33
N TYR A 23 3.49 -46.06 -13.37
CA TYR A 23 4.34 -44.91 -13.09
C TYR A 23 3.65 -43.65 -13.62
N ARG A 24 3.20 -42.78 -12.71
CA ARG A 24 2.65 -41.50 -13.13
C ARG A 24 3.77 -40.81 -13.87
N ASP A 25 3.51 -40.50 -15.14
CA ASP A 25 4.40 -39.73 -15.97
C ASP A 25 4.49 -38.33 -15.36
N LEU A 26 5.49 -38.13 -14.49
CA LEU A 26 5.66 -36.90 -13.72
C LEU A 26 5.89 -35.74 -14.67
N GLN A 27 6.62 -35.98 -15.75
CA GLN A 27 6.86 -35.01 -16.82
C GLN A 27 5.55 -34.33 -17.28
N LYS A 28 4.49 -35.11 -17.53
CA LYS A 28 3.18 -34.57 -17.96
C LYS A 28 2.43 -33.78 -16.87
N GLN A 29 2.73 -34.02 -15.59
CA GLN A 29 2.05 -33.38 -14.46
C GLN A 29 2.72 -32.09 -13.99
N MET A 30 4.00 -31.86 -14.32
CA MET A 30 4.74 -30.66 -13.93
C MET A 30 4.19 -29.43 -14.67
N ARG A 31 3.89 -28.33 -13.95
CA ARG A 31 3.47 -27.07 -14.57
C ARG A 31 4.62 -26.29 -15.20
N ASP A 32 5.84 -26.50 -14.71
CA ASP A 32 7.02 -25.77 -15.15
C ASP A 32 7.61 -26.37 -16.42
N ASP A 33 7.68 -25.58 -17.49
CA ASP A 33 8.18 -26.01 -18.79
C ASP A 33 9.67 -26.36 -18.75
N VAL A 34 10.48 -25.61 -17.99
CA VAL A 34 11.92 -25.86 -17.82
C VAL A 34 12.15 -27.19 -17.11
N LEU A 35 11.39 -27.46 -16.05
CA LEU A 35 11.47 -28.74 -15.35
C LEU A 35 10.96 -29.87 -16.24
N ARG A 36 9.84 -29.67 -16.93
CA ARG A 36 9.23 -30.65 -17.85
C ARG A 36 10.16 -31.04 -19.01
N SER A 37 10.94 -30.10 -19.55
CA SER A 37 11.82 -30.36 -20.70
C SER A 37 13.03 -31.23 -20.31
N LYS A 38 13.61 -31.02 -19.13
CA LYS A 38 14.79 -31.76 -18.65
C LYS A 38 14.46 -33.00 -17.79
N TRP A 39 13.19 -33.19 -17.41
CA TRP A 39 12.78 -34.30 -16.55
C TRP A 39 12.83 -35.66 -17.28
N ASN A 40 13.50 -36.65 -16.67
CA ASN A 40 13.49 -38.03 -17.16
C ASN A 40 12.80 -38.98 -16.16
N ASN A 41 11.67 -39.56 -16.55
CA ASN A 41 10.92 -40.49 -15.69
C ASN A 41 11.64 -41.81 -15.38
N ARG A 42 12.69 -42.16 -16.14
CA ARG A 42 13.50 -43.37 -15.90
C ARG A 42 14.52 -43.18 -14.78
N GLU A 43 14.79 -41.94 -14.39
CA GLU A 43 15.79 -41.61 -13.38
C GLU A 43 15.15 -41.34 -12.02
N SER A 44 15.92 -41.58 -10.95
CA SER A 44 15.51 -41.20 -9.60
C SER A 44 15.36 -39.68 -9.49
N ILE A 45 14.44 -39.22 -8.63
CA ILE A 45 14.20 -37.79 -8.38
C ILE A 45 15.50 -37.02 -8.07
N GLN A 46 16.40 -37.58 -7.25
CA GLN A 46 17.67 -36.95 -6.89
C GLN A 46 18.57 -36.69 -8.11
N LYS A 47 18.67 -37.65 -9.04
CA LYS A 47 19.42 -37.50 -10.29
C LYS A 47 18.80 -36.44 -11.20
N ASN A 48 17.47 -36.38 -11.29
CA ASN A 48 16.81 -35.32 -12.04
C ASN A 48 17.05 -33.95 -11.40
N MET A 49 16.95 -33.83 -10.07
CA MET A 49 17.22 -32.58 -9.35
C MET A 49 18.65 -32.08 -9.59
N ALA A 50 19.64 -32.97 -9.62
CA ALA A 50 21.04 -32.62 -9.85
C ALA A 50 21.32 -32.07 -11.26
N LYS A 51 20.42 -32.24 -12.23
CA LYS A 51 20.55 -31.69 -13.59
C LYS A 51 20.16 -30.23 -13.69
N PHE A 52 19.42 -29.71 -12.72
CA PHE A 52 18.93 -28.34 -12.75
C PHE A 52 19.98 -27.40 -12.16
N THR A 53 20.33 -26.37 -12.92
CA THR A 53 21.21 -25.30 -12.48
C THR A 53 20.40 -24.02 -12.26
N LEU A 54 20.92 -23.08 -11.47
CA LEU A 54 20.26 -21.79 -11.26
C LEU A 54 20.07 -21.02 -12.58
N GLN A 55 21.02 -21.17 -13.52
CA GLN A 55 20.98 -20.59 -14.86
C GLN A 55 19.72 -20.97 -15.64
N ASP A 56 19.19 -22.18 -15.42
CA ASP A 56 17.99 -22.65 -16.10
C ASP A 56 16.73 -21.88 -15.70
N PHE A 57 16.77 -21.20 -14.56
CA PHE A 57 15.67 -20.41 -14.04
C PHE A 57 15.90 -18.90 -14.15
N GLU A 58 17.06 -18.45 -14.65
CA GLU A 58 17.38 -17.02 -14.77
C GLU A 58 16.33 -16.28 -15.60
N HIS A 59 15.86 -16.87 -16.71
CA HIS A 59 14.81 -16.27 -17.55
C HIS A 59 13.42 -16.19 -16.88
N ARG A 60 13.22 -16.88 -15.75
CA ARG A 60 11.95 -16.90 -15.00
C ARG A 60 12.03 -16.15 -13.68
N LEU A 61 13.23 -15.83 -13.20
CA LEU A 61 13.39 -14.85 -12.15
C LEU A 61 12.86 -13.54 -12.75
N ALA A 62 11.80 -13.00 -12.14
CA ALA A 62 11.28 -11.71 -12.56
C ALA A 62 12.43 -10.71 -12.51
N ASP A 63 12.51 -9.81 -13.50
CA ASP A 63 13.49 -8.73 -13.46
C ASP A 63 13.35 -8.03 -12.11
N ASP A 64 14.46 -7.88 -11.37
CA ASP A 64 14.43 -7.27 -10.03
C ASP A 64 13.75 -5.88 -10.07
N GLU A 65 13.81 -5.21 -11.22
CA GLU A 65 13.09 -3.97 -11.50
C GLU A 65 11.57 -4.10 -11.46
N GLU A 66 10.98 -5.20 -11.96
CA GLU A 66 9.53 -5.43 -11.94
C GLU A 66 9.03 -5.73 -10.52
N LEU A 67 9.82 -6.47 -9.73
CA LEU A 67 9.52 -6.73 -8.31
C LEU A 67 9.54 -5.44 -7.46
N LEU A 68 10.36 -4.46 -7.86
CA LEU A 68 10.43 -3.16 -7.20
C LEU A 68 9.31 -2.20 -7.63
N ARG A 69 8.56 -2.48 -8.70
CA ARG A 69 7.42 -1.64 -9.08
C ARG A 69 6.34 -1.76 -8.02
N PRO A 70 5.90 -0.64 -7.41
CA PRO A 70 4.74 -0.66 -6.53
C PRO A 70 3.56 -1.29 -7.28
N SER A 71 2.99 -2.35 -6.70
CA SER A 71 1.82 -3.00 -7.29
C SER A 71 0.73 -1.96 -7.50
N GLU A 72 0.17 -1.92 -8.71
CA GLU A 72 -0.92 -1.00 -9.03
C GLU A 72 -2.03 -1.16 -7.98
N GLU A 73 -2.45 -0.04 -7.38
CA GLU A 73 -3.52 -0.09 -6.40
C GLU A 73 -4.78 -0.68 -7.02
N LYS A 74 -5.32 -1.71 -6.37
CA LYS A 74 -6.51 -2.40 -6.85
C LYS A 74 -7.67 -1.41 -6.94
N LYS A 75 -8.12 -1.12 -8.16
CA LYS A 75 -9.24 -0.21 -8.45
C LYS A 75 -10.55 -0.75 -7.85
N LEU A 76 -11.40 0.16 -7.40
CA LEU A 76 -12.76 -0.17 -6.92
C LEU A 76 -13.59 -0.75 -8.07
N ASN A 77 -14.27 -1.86 -7.79
CA ASN A 77 -15.28 -2.44 -8.70
C ASN A 77 -16.56 -1.59 -8.68
N GLU A 78 -17.36 -1.64 -9.75
CA GLU A 78 -18.64 -0.93 -9.92
C GLU A 78 -19.61 -1.18 -8.76
N GLN A 79 -19.83 -2.43 -8.37
CA GLN A 79 -20.71 -2.77 -7.25
C GLN A 79 -20.17 -2.19 -5.93
N GLN A 80 -18.86 -2.21 -5.74
CA GLN A 80 -18.24 -1.65 -4.53
C GLN A 80 -18.40 -0.14 -4.49
N LEU A 81 -18.30 0.53 -5.64
CA LEU A 81 -18.53 1.96 -5.79
C LEU A 81 -19.96 2.35 -5.40
N ILE A 82 -20.95 1.61 -5.87
CA ILE A 82 -22.36 1.87 -5.54
C ILE A 82 -22.60 1.71 -4.03
N ILE A 83 -22.04 0.65 -3.43
CA ILE A 83 -22.18 0.40 -1.99
C ILE A 83 -21.48 1.50 -1.18
N ILE A 84 -20.22 1.83 -1.50
CA ILE A 84 -19.49 2.86 -0.76
C ILE A 84 -20.13 4.23 -0.92
N ASN A 85 -20.68 4.55 -2.11
CA ASN A 85 -21.40 5.81 -2.30
C ASN A 85 -22.65 5.88 -1.39
N LYS A 86 -23.45 4.81 -1.32
CA LYS A 86 -24.61 4.76 -0.42
C LYS A 86 -24.22 4.86 1.06
N LEU A 87 -23.13 4.17 1.45
CA LEU A 87 -22.60 4.25 2.81
C LEU A 87 -22.11 5.66 3.15
N PHE A 88 -21.38 6.28 2.22
CA PHE A 88 -20.86 7.64 2.35
C PHE A 88 -22.00 8.67 2.43
N ALA A 89 -23.01 8.56 1.56
CA ALA A 89 -24.19 9.41 1.62
C ALA A 89 -24.91 9.32 2.98
N LYS A 90 -24.99 8.13 3.59
CA LYS A 90 -25.68 7.93 4.87
C LYS A 90 -24.86 8.32 6.10
N PHE A 91 -23.57 7.99 6.13
CA PHE A 91 -22.73 8.08 7.34
C PHE A 91 -21.56 9.08 7.23
N GLY A 92 -21.31 9.69 6.07
CA GLY A 92 -20.16 10.56 5.86
C GLY A 92 -18.85 9.77 5.95
N ASP A 93 -17.91 10.19 6.80
CA ASP A 93 -16.60 9.54 6.98
C ASP A 93 -16.56 8.50 8.13
N ASP A 94 -17.68 8.26 8.81
CA ASP A 94 -17.77 7.38 9.99
C ASP A 94 -17.68 5.87 9.62
N CYS A 95 -16.46 5.39 9.40
CA CYS A 95 -16.18 4.00 8.99
C CYS A 95 -16.72 2.94 9.96
N GLU A 96 -16.82 3.23 11.25
CA GLU A 96 -17.37 2.31 12.25
C GLU A 96 -18.85 2.07 12.03
N LYS A 97 -19.61 3.15 11.79
CA LYS A 97 -21.05 3.07 11.51
C LYS A 97 -21.30 2.37 10.17
N MET A 98 -20.49 2.66 9.16
CA MET A 98 -20.56 1.96 7.86
C MET A 98 -20.42 0.44 7.99
N SER A 99 -19.44 -0.02 8.77
CA SER A 99 -19.18 -1.45 8.93
C SER A 99 -20.34 -2.19 9.60
N ARG A 100 -21.10 -1.50 10.47
CA ARG A 100 -22.23 -2.07 11.22
C ARG A 100 -23.54 -2.07 10.42
N ASP A 101 -23.64 -1.31 9.33
CA ASP A 101 -24.87 -1.25 8.52
C ASP A 101 -25.01 -2.47 7.60
N THR A 102 -25.63 -3.52 8.11
CA THR A 102 -25.85 -4.78 7.38
C THR A 102 -26.76 -4.64 6.16
N LYS A 103 -27.57 -3.58 6.06
CA LYS A 103 -28.51 -3.40 4.94
C LYS A 103 -27.80 -2.88 3.69
N ILE A 104 -26.87 -1.94 3.87
CA ILE A 104 -26.12 -1.35 2.76
C ILE A 104 -24.81 -2.11 2.53
N ASN A 105 -24.12 -2.51 3.61
CA ASN A 105 -22.86 -3.26 3.56
C ASN A 105 -23.12 -4.77 3.37
N VAL A 106 -23.65 -5.14 2.19
CA VAL A 106 -24.03 -6.53 1.85
C VAL A 106 -22.85 -7.51 2.02
N PHE A 107 -21.63 -7.06 1.75
CA PHE A 107 -20.41 -7.86 1.86
C PHE A 107 -19.80 -7.90 3.26
N GLN A 108 -20.46 -7.27 4.25
CA GLN A 108 -20.02 -7.24 5.64
C GLN A 108 -18.56 -6.79 5.80
N TRP A 109 -18.17 -5.73 5.08
CA TRP A 109 -16.82 -5.19 5.17
C TRP A 109 -16.47 -4.75 6.58
N THR A 110 -15.24 -5.09 6.97
CA THR A 110 -14.63 -4.62 8.21
C THR A 110 -14.37 -3.12 8.16
N THR A 111 -14.22 -2.47 9.32
CA THR A 111 -13.89 -1.04 9.43
C THR A 111 -12.65 -0.64 8.63
N GLY A 112 -11.61 -1.49 8.64
CA GLY A 112 -10.39 -1.28 7.86
C GLY A 112 -10.61 -1.32 6.36
N GLN A 113 -11.48 -2.22 5.88
CA GLN A 113 -11.86 -2.29 4.47
C GLN A 113 -12.69 -1.07 4.05
N CYS A 114 -13.67 -0.66 4.86
CA CYS A 114 -14.43 0.57 4.63
C CYS A 114 -13.50 1.78 4.52
N ARG A 115 -12.54 1.93 5.45
CA ARG A 115 -11.54 3.01 5.41
C ARG A 115 -10.70 2.97 4.13
N ARG A 116 -10.28 1.77 3.68
CA ARG A 116 -9.52 1.61 2.43
C ARG A 116 -10.35 2.01 1.21
N PHE A 117 -11.59 1.54 1.12
CA PHE A 117 -12.48 1.86 0.00
C PHE A 117 -12.88 3.33 -0.01
N LEU A 118 -13.10 3.94 1.15
CA LEU A 118 -13.34 5.37 1.27
C LEU A 118 -12.16 6.20 0.76
N ARG A 119 -10.92 5.79 1.07
CA ARG A 119 -9.71 6.43 0.53
C ARG A 119 -9.66 6.31 -1.00
N GLN A 120 -9.91 5.12 -1.54
CA GLN A 120 -9.93 4.90 -2.99
C GLN A 120 -11.06 5.69 -3.69
N TYR A 121 -12.21 5.81 -3.02
CA TYR A 121 -13.36 6.59 -3.48
C TYR A 121 -13.03 8.08 -3.55
N THR A 122 -12.47 8.65 -2.47
CA THR A 122 -12.09 10.07 -2.39
C THR A 122 -10.93 10.42 -3.32
N SER A 123 -9.98 9.52 -3.54
CA SER A 123 -8.90 9.69 -4.51
C SER A 123 -9.32 9.46 -5.97
N LYS A 124 -10.61 9.14 -6.24
CA LYS A 124 -11.14 8.78 -7.56
C LYS A 124 -10.40 7.61 -8.24
N HIS A 125 -9.86 6.69 -7.45
CA HIS A 125 -9.22 5.45 -7.94
C HIS A 125 -10.29 4.39 -8.27
N VAL A 126 -11.06 4.64 -9.32
CA VAL A 126 -12.17 3.79 -9.78
C VAL A 126 -11.80 3.11 -11.11
N CYS A 127 -12.43 1.98 -11.45
CA CYS A 127 -12.30 1.38 -12.78
C CYS A 127 -12.79 2.33 -13.88
N SER A 128 -12.27 2.16 -15.10
CA SER A 128 -12.57 3.01 -16.26
C SER A 128 -14.07 3.03 -16.58
N SER A 129 -14.71 1.86 -16.60
CA SER A 129 -16.15 1.72 -16.86
C SER A 129 -17.01 2.52 -15.88
N ALA A 130 -16.71 2.44 -14.59
CA ALA A 130 -17.45 3.16 -13.56
C ALA A 130 -17.24 4.68 -13.65
N LYS A 131 -16.05 5.12 -14.07
CA LYS A 131 -15.75 6.54 -14.25
C LYS A 131 -16.64 7.17 -15.33
N GLU A 132 -16.91 6.43 -16.40
CA GLU A 132 -17.73 6.89 -17.53
C GLU A 132 -19.23 6.82 -17.24
N HIS A 133 -19.71 5.71 -16.67
CA HIS A 133 -21.15 5.49 -16.55
C HIS A 133 -21.74 5.83 -15.19
N LEU A 134 -21.00 5.53 -14.10
CA LEU A 134 -21.56 5.62 -12.75
C LEU A 134 -21.31 6.97 -12.10
N LEU A 135 -20.12 7.57 -12.26
CA LEU A 135 -19.84 8.86 -11.62
C LEU A 135 -20.78 9.99 -12.04
N PRO A 136 -21.22 10.12 -13.31
CA PRO A 136 -22.20 11.14 -13.68
C PRO A 136 -23.58 10.93 -13.03
N GLN A 137 -23.96 9.67 -12.80
CA GLN A 137 -25.26 9.30 -12.21
C GLN A 137 -25.24 9.37 -10.69
N LEU A 138 -24.08 9.13 -10.09
CA LEU A 138 -23.83 9.33 -8.67
C LEU A 138 -23.59 10.83 -8.45
N THR A 139 -24.61 11.64 -8.75
CA THR A 139 -24.62 13.03 -8.30
C THR A 139 -24.57 12.97 -6.78
N MET A 140 -23.42 13.39 -6.24
CA MET A 140 -23.21 13.54 -4.81
C MET A 140 -24.12 14.69 -4.37
N ALA A 141 -25.40 14.40 -4.12
CA ALA A 141 -26.26 15.34 -3.43
C ALA A 141 -25.55 15.62 -2.09
N PRO A 142 -25.08 16.86 -1.85
CA PRO A 142 -24.36 17.17 -0.63
C PRO A 142 -25.33 16.88 0.51
N THR A 143 -25.03 15.88 1.32
CA THR A 143 -25.80 15.72 2.55
C THR A 143 -25.49 16.91 3.44
N PRO A 144 -26.44 17.42 4.24
CA PRO A 144 -26.17 18.53 5.16
C PRO A 144 -24.98 18.25 6.10
N ALA A 145 -24.79 16.98 6.47
CA ALA A 145 -23.61 16.51 7.19
C ALA A 145 -22.30 16.68 6.42
N HIS A 146 -22.30 16.42 5.10
CA HIS A 146 -21.13 16.67 4.26
C HIS A 146 -20.87 18.16 4.10
N GLU A 147 -21.90 18.98 3.91
CA GLU A 147 -21.75 20.43 3.78
C GLU A 147 -21.13 21.05 5.03
N THR A 148 -21.62 20.67 6.22
CA THR A 148 -21.04 21.12 7.49
C THR A 148 -19.58 20.68 7.65
N LEU A 149 -19.23 19.47 7.24
CA LEU A 149 -17.86 18.97 7.28
C LEU A 149 -16.96 19.73 6.28
N LEU A 150 -17.47 20.05 5.10
CA LEU A 150 -16.80 20.91 4.10
C LEU A 150 -16.54 22.32 4.67
N GLN A 151 -17.55 22.92 5.29
CA GLN A 151 -17.43 24.23 5.94
C GLN A 151 -16.40 24.21 7.08
N GLN A 152 -16.38 23.15 7.89
CA GLN A 152 -15.37 22.97 8.95
C GLN A 152 -13.96 22.87 8.36
N HIS A 153 -13.77 22.13 7.26
CA HIS A 153 -12.48 22.05 6.59
C HIS A 153 -12.04 23.38 5.97
N GLN A 154 -12.95 24.12 5.35
CA GLN A 154 -12.69 25.45 4.81
C GLN A 154 -12.28 26.42 5.93
N ALA A 155 -13.05 26.47 7.02
CA ALA A 155 -12.72 27.29 8.18
C ALA A 155 -11.37 26.92 8.82
N ALA A 156 -11.04 25.62 8.89
CA ALA A 156 -9.74 25.17 9.38
C ALA A 156 -8.58 25.55 8.44
N ALA A 157 -8.80 25.47 7.13
CA ALA A 157 -7.82 25.87 6.11
C ALA A 157 -7.57 27.39 6.15
N GLU A 158 -8.61 28.19 6.30
CA GLU A 158 -8.51 29.65 6.46
C GLU A 158 -7.77 30.03 7.74
N LYS A 159 -8.07 29.39 8.88
CA LYS A 159 -7.31 29.59 10.12
C LYS A 159 -5.83 29.28 9.96
N ARG A 160 -5.49 28.17 9.29
CA ARG A 160 -4.08 27.82 9.00
C ARG A 160 -3.43 28.86 8.10
N LYS A 161 -4.14 29.35 7.08
CA LYS A 161 -3.67 30.41 6.20
C LYS A 161 -3.39 31.70 6.98
N GLN A 162 -4.32 32.13 7.83
CA GLN A 162 -4.16 33.31 8.71
C GLN A 162 -2.97 33.17 9.66
N GLN A 163 -2.74 31.98 10.24
CA GLN A 163 -1.59 31.72 11.10
C GLN A 163 -0.26 31.85 10.34
N VAL A 164 -0.19 31.31 9.12
CA VAL A 164 0.99 31.42 8.26
C VAL A 164 1.23 32.88 7.86
N GLU A 165 0.17 33.61 7.50
CA GLU A 165 0.25 35.04 7.16
C GLU A 165 0.73 35.90 8.33
N ALA A 166 0.19 35.67 9.53
CA ALA A 166 0.63 36.36 10.75
C ALA A 166 2.12 36.08 11.04
N HIS A 167 2.53 34.82 10.94
CA HIS A 167 3.93 34.45 11.12
C HIS A 167 4.86 35.11 10.08
N ILE A 168 4.44 35.22 8.81
CA ILE A 168 5.19 35.94 7.78
C ILE A 168 5.29 37.45 8.13
N GLN A 169 4.19 38.06 8.59
CA GLN A 169 4.19 39.47 8.97
C GLN A 169 5.13 39.75 10.16
N ASP A 170 5.15 38.87 11.17
CA ASP A 170 6.06 38.98 12.31
C ASP A 170 7.53 38.87 11.88
N GLN A 171 7.85 37.92 11.00
CA GLN A 171 9.20 37.79 10.43
C GLN A 171 9.64 39.04 9.66
N LEU A 172 8.72 39.67 8.91
CA LEU A 172 9.00 40.92 8.21
C LEU A 172 9.24 42.08 9.18
N ARG A 173 8.42 42.22 10.23
CA ARG A 173 8.59 43.24 11.28
C ARG A 173 9.94 43.11 11.98
N GLU A 174 10.37 41.91 12.32
CA GLU A 174 11.70 41.68 12.90
C GLU A 174 12.84 42.09 11.98
N ARG A 175 12.74 41.77 10.69
CA ARG A 175 13.77 42.13 9.69
C ARG A 175 13.88 43.64 9.49
N VAL A 176 12.76 44.35 9.47
CA VAL A 176 12.74 45.82 9.38
C VAL A 176 13.32 46.45 10.65
N GLY A 177 12.93 45.98 11.84
CA GLY A 177 13.45 46.49 13.12
C GLY A 177 14.96 46.29 13.29
N LYS A 178 15.51 45.16 12.82
CA LYS A 178 16.96 44.88 12.85
C LYS A 178 17.76 45.83 11.93
N LYS A 179 17.21 46.21 10.78
CA LYS A 179 17.87 47.19 9.87
C LYS A 179 17.98 48.58 10.51
N ILE A 180 16.94 49.03 11.20
CA ILE A 180 16.93 50.35 11.86
C ILE A 180 17.98 50.40 12.99
N LYS A 181 18.11 49.32 13.79
CA LYS A 181 19.14 49.26 14.85
C LYS A 181 20.57 49.26 14.30
N LYS A 182 20.83 48.55 13.18
CA LYS A 182 22.17 48.49 12.58
C LYS A 182 22.65 49.85 12.03
N GLN A 183 21.76 50.62 11.41
CA GLN A 183 22.11 51.97 10.94
C GLN A 183 22.42 52.94 12.10
N LYS A 184 21.79 52.77 13.27
CA LYS A 184 22.03 53.65 14.43
C LYS A 184 23.35 53.35 15.16
N THR A 185 23.85 52.11 15.07
CA THR A 185 25.15 51.74 15.64
C THR A 185 26.34 52.09 14.74
N ASP A 186 26.18 52.04 13.41
CA ASP A 186 27.28 52.37 12.48
C ASP A 186 27.59 53.88 12.43
N VAL A 187 26.62 54.75 12.72
CA VAL A 187 26.87 56.21 12.84
C VAL A 187 27.61 56.56 14.15
N GLY A 188 27.53 55.70 15.18
CA GLY A 188 28.22 55.91 16.47
C GLY A 188 29.62 55.29 16.56
N ALA A 189 30.00 54.42 15.62
CA ALA A 189 31.26 53.66 15.67
C ALA A 189 32.36 54.20 14.75
N SER A 190 32.12 55.25 13.95
CA SER A 190 33.12 55.76 13.00
C SER A 190 34.16 56.73 13.59
N MET A 191 34.28 56.85 14.93
CA MET A 191 35.22 57.78 15.55
C MET A 191 36.36 57.18 16.38
N LEU A 192 36.51 55.86 16.48
CA LEU A 192 37.64 55.30 17.23
C LEU A 192 38.26 54.08 16.55
N SER A 193 39.59 54.18 16.38
CA SER A 193 40.59 53.13 16.16
C SER A 193 40.99 52.77 14.72
N GLU A 194 41.90 53.58 14.17
CA GLU A 194 43.09 53.07 13.50
C GLU A 194 44.04 52.46 14.55
N SER A 195 44.34 51.17 14.44
CA SER A 195 45.70 50.62 14.56
C SER A 195 45.66 49.09 14.42
N GLY A 196 46.65 48.58 13.71
CA GLY A 196 46.67 47.26 13.09
C GLY A 196 46.58 46.05 14.04
N LYS A 197 46.28 44.89 13.44
CA LYS A 197 47.26 43.79 13.37
C LYS A 197 46.80 42.73 12.41
N PHE A 198 47.72 42.41 11.51
CA PHE A 198 47.74 41.30 10.58
C PHE A 198 47.97 40.01 11.38
N THR A 199 47.06 39.03 11.31
CA THR A 199 47.32 37.65 11.73
C THR A 199 46.56 36.65 10.85
N GLU A 200 47.24 35.54 10.62
CA GLU A 200 47.14 34.50 9.59
C GLU A 200 45.84 33.68 9.46
N PRO A 201 45.69 32.95 8.34
CA PRO A 201 44.53 32.11 8.07
C PRO A 201 44.65 30.76 8.79
N THR A 202 43.75 30.52 9.76
CA THR A 202 43.64 29.20 10.40
C THR A 202 42.54 28.38 9.73
N MET A 203 42.96 27.29 9.09
CA MET A 203 42.10 26.26 8.52
C MET A 203 41.30 25.48 9.60
N LYS A 204 40.26 24.78 9.11
CA LYS A 204 39.59 23.59 9.68
C LYS A 204 38.47 23.85 10.69
N SER A 205 37.25 23.54 10.27
CA SER A 205 36.50 22.43 10.89
C SER A 205 35.28 22.04 10.06
N LYS A 206 35.25 20.78 9.61
CA LYS A 206 34.10 20.10 8.98
C LYS A 206 32.89 20.12 9.93
N PRO A 207 31.65 20.30 9.43
CA PRO A 207 30.46 20.03 10.21
C PRO A 207 30.39 18.52 10.50
N LYS A 208 30.32 18.17 11.80
CA LYS A 208 30.08 16.81 12.28
C LYS A 208 28.71 16.35 11.77
N SER A 209 28.70 15.27 11.01
CA SER A 209 27.52 14.51 10.62
C SER A 209 26.74 14.13 11.88
N ALA A 210 25.52 14.64 12.00
CA ALA A 210 24.57 14.25 13.04
C ALA A 210 24.22 12.78 12.85
N THR A 211 24.68 11.95 13.78
CA THR A 211 24.31 10.54 13.91
C THR A 211 22.81 10.46 14.11
N MET A 212 22.07 10.01 13.09
CA MET A 212 20.64 9.77 13.22
C MET A 212 20.41 8.63 14.22
N ALA A 213 19.82 8.97 15.36
CA ALA A 213 19.37 8.00 16.35
C ALA A 213 18.31 7.10 15.69
N LYS A 214 18.64 5.80 15.57
CA LYS A 214 17.67 4.76 15.17
C LYS A 214 16.55 4.74 16.21
N PRO A 215 15.27 4.88 15.80
CA PRO A 215 14.16 4.71 16.71
C PRO A 215 14.15 3.27 17.23
N GLN A 216 14.21 3.11 18.55
CA GLN A 216 14.05 1.81 19.19
C GLN A 216 12.66 1.27 18.89
N LEU A 217 12.63 0.08 18.29
CA LEU A 217 11.42 -0.69 18.02
C LEU A 217 10.86 -1.14 19.37
N THR A 218 9.84 -0.44 19.87
CA THR A 218 9.14 -0.83 21.10
C THR A 218 8.44 -2.17 20.87
N GLN A 219 8.85 -3.17 21.63
CA GLN A 219 8.26 -4.50 21.61
C GLN A 219 6.80 -4.43 22.06
N LYS A 220 5.88 -4.80 21.16
CA LYS A 220 4.46 -4.94 21.47
C LYS A 220 4.26 -6.01 22.54
N SER A 221 3.69 -5.59 23.65
CA SER A 221 3.23 -6.41 24.75
C SER A 221 2.28 -7.52 24.27
N LYS A 222 2.55 -8.75 24.71
CA LYS A 222 1.68 -9.92 24.58
C LYS A 222 0.28 -9.63 25.10
N ILE A 223 -0.72 -9.73 24.22
CA ILE A 223 -2.13 -9.81 24.59
C ILE A 223 -2.35 -11.19 25.22
N LYS A 224 -2.67 -11.21 26.52
CA LYS A 224 -3.18 -12.40 27.22
C LYS A 224 -4.58 -12.71 26.67
N SER A 225 -4.72 -13.86 26.02
CA SER A 225 -6.03 -14.45 25.74
C SER A 225 -6.63 -14.95 27.06
N LEU A 226 -7.73 -14.35 27.50
CA LEU A 226 -8.61 -14.98 28.48
C LEU A 226 -9.56 -15.93 27.72
N ARG A 227 -9.60 -17.16 28.22
CA ARG A 227 -10.56 -18.21 27.85
C ARG A 227 -11.95 -17.86 28.35
#